data_AF-A0A8I1V417-F1
#
_entry.id   AF-A0A8I1V417-F1
#
_cell.length_a   1.000
_cell.length_b   1.000
_cell.length_c   1.000
_cell.angle_alpha   90.00
_cell.angle_beta   90.00
_cell.angle_gamma   90.00
#
_symmetry.space_group_name_H-M   'P 1'
#
loop_
_entity.id
_entity.type
_entity.pdbx_description
1 polymer ?
#
loop_
_entity_poly.entity_id
_entity_poly.type
_entity_poly.pdbx_seq_one_letter_code
_entity_poly.pdbx_strand_id
1 'polypeptide(L)'
;MPTLVAALTLSALLKMAHVDLPRWHLAFWFGLLVALALFGAMPRTQAILNGVGSFLAAWLYFVLLERTDNRQDRALHWLILIGGFFLLIASRLYIDIRVYGISF
;
A
#
# COMPACT_ATOMS: atom_id res chain seq x y z
N MET A 1 7.10 -7.50 -11.43
CA MET A 1 6.24 -6.29 -11.53
C MET A 1 5.89 -5.82 -10.12
N PRO A 2 6.52 -4.74 -9.64
CA PRO A 2 6.26 -4.15 -8.32
C PRO A 2 4.79 -3.88 -8.00
N THR A 3 3.97 -3.55 -8.99
CA THR A 3 2.52 -3.34 -8.79
C THR A 3 1.79 -4.61 -8.35
N LEU A 4 2.12 -5.77 -8.92
CA LEU A 4 1.54 -7.05 -8.52
C LEU A 4 1.92 -7.41 -7.08
N VAL A 5 3.19 -7.19 -6.71
CA VAL A 5 3.65 -7.42 -5.34
C VAL A 5 2.89 -6.52 -4.36
N ALA A 6 2.73 -5.24 -4.68
CA ALA A 6 1.98 -4.31 -3.85
C ALA A 6 0.50 -4.72 -3.71
N ALA A 7 -0.16 -5.11 -4.81
CA ALA A 7 -1.56 -5.53 -4.78
C ALA A 7 -1.78 -6.78 -3.92
N LEU A 8 -1.00 -7.83 -4.17
CA LEU A 8 -1.10 -9.08 -3.41
C LEU A 8 -0.79 -8.87 -1.92
N THR A 9 0.24 -8.06 -1.62
CA THR A 9 0.63 -7.74 -0.24
C THR A 9 -0.48 -6.96 0.46
N LEU A 10 -1.02 -5.92 -0.17
CA LEU A 10 -2.08 -5.10 0.43
C LEU A 10 -3.35 -5.92 0.68
N SER A 11 -3.74 -6.79 -0.26
CA SER A 11 -4.88 -7.70 -0.08
C SER A 11 -4.65 -8.69 1.07
N ALA A 12 -3.46 -9.27 1.18
CA ALA A 12 -3.12 -10.18 2.29
C ALA A 12 -3.13 -9.46 3.64
N LEU A 13 -2.58 -8.25 3.71
CA LEU A 13 -2.53 -7.45 4.92
C LEU A 13 -3.91 -6.96 5.36
N LEU A 14 -4.81 -6.60 4.42
CA LEU A 14 -6.20 -6.27 4.73
C LEU A 14 -6.94 -7.46 5.35
N LYS A 15 -6.68 -8.67 4.87
CA LYS A 15 -7.22 -9.89 5.49
C LYS A 15 -6.66 -10.07 6.91
N MET A 16 -5.37 -9.83 7.11
CA MET A 16 -4.72 -9.90 8.44
C MET A 16 -5.09 -8.76 9.38
N ALA A 17 -5.64 -7.65 8.88
CA ALA A 17 -6.09 -6.53 9.70
C ALA A 17 -7.22 -6.92 10.68
N HIS A 18 -7.93 -8.01 10.40
CA HIS A 18 -8.96 -8.57 11.28
C HIS A 18 -8.39 -9.32 12.50
N VAL A 19 -7.07 -9.53 12.58
CA VAL A 19 -6.40 -10.34 13.63
C VAL A 19 -5.81 -9.44 14.73
N ASP A 20 -6.40 -8.27 14.98
CA ASP A 20 -5.99 -7.30 16.02
C ASP A 20 -4.49 -6.89 16.00
N LEU A 21 -3.82 -7.04 14.86
CA LEU A 21 -2.42 -6.64 14.73
C LEU A 21 -2.28 -5.11 14.74
N PRO A 22 -1.19 -4.56 15.31
CA PRO A 22 -0.91 -3.13 15.24
C PRO A 22 -0.80 -2.65 13.79
N ARG A 23 -1.40 -1.50 13.48
CA ARG A 23 -1.58 -1.01 12.10
C ARG A 23 -0.25 -0.58 11.50
N TRP A 24 0.65 -0.07 12.35
CA TRP A 24 2.03 0.21 11.99
C TRP A 24 2.78 -1.06 11.55
N HIS A 25 2.45 -2.22 12.12
CA HIS A 25 3.09 -3.49 11.79
C HIS A 25 2.68 -3.97 10.39
N LEU A 26 1.39 -3.83 10.05
CA LEU A 26 0.88 -4.09 8.69
C LEU A 26 1.53 -3.15 7.67
N ALA A 27 1.57 -1.85 7.99
CA ALA A 27 2.20 -0.85 7.14
C ALA A 27 3.71 -1.09 6.96
N PHE A 28 4.40 -1.56 8.00
CA PHE A 28 5.82 -1.90 7.97
C PHE A 28 6.10 -3.00 6.94
N TRP A 29 5.35 -4.11 6.99
CA TRP A 29 5.51 -5.18 6.02
C TRP A 29 5.19 -4.74 4.60
N PHE A 30 4.16 -3.91 4.42
CA PHE A 30 3.86 -3.34 3.10
C PHE A 30 5.04 -2.52 2.56
N GLY A 31 5.56 -1.58 3.35
CA GLY A 31 6.68 -0.73 2.95
C GLY A 31 7.96 -1.54 2.67
N LEU A 32 8.25 -2.54 3.50
CA LEU A 32 9.42 -3.41 3.33
C LEU A 32 9.34 -4.23 2.03
N LEU A 33 8.21 -4.90 1.80
CA LEU A 33 8.03 -5.75 0.61
C LEU A 33 8.03 -4.93 -0.67
N VAL A 34 7.44 -3.73 -0.65
CA VAL A 34 7.50 -2.79 -1.77
C VAL A 34 8.95 -2.31 -2.01
N ALA A 35 9.69 -1.94 -0.96
CA ALA A 35 11.09 -1.55 -1.10
C ALA A 35 11.91 -2.66 -1.76
N LEU A 36 11.79 -3.89 -1.25
CA LEU A 36 12.50 -5.07 -1.78
C LEU A 36 12.14 -5.34 -3.25
N ALA A 37 10.87 -5.22 -3.62
CA ALA A 37 10.43 -5.38 -5.01
C ALA A 37 11.03 -4.31 -5.95
N LEU A 38 11.36 -3.13 -5.43
CA LEU A 38 11.90 -2.01 -6.18
C LEU A 38 13.43 -1.96 -6.21
N PHE A 39 14.11 -2.64 -5.29
CA PHE A 39 15.58 -2.67 -5.21
C PHE A 39 16.26 -3.22 -6.48
N GLY A 40 15.59 -4.13 -7.19
CA GLY A 40 16.08 -4.66 -8.48
C GLY A 40 15.72 -3.81 -9.70
N ALA A 41 14.93 -2.76 -9.52
CA ALA A 41 14.31 -2.00 -10.61
C ALA A 41 14.75 -0.53 -10.68
N MET A 42 15.26 0.04 -9.57
CA MET A 42 15.64 1.45 -9.50
C MET A 42 16.84 1.68 -8.55
N PRO A 43 17.45 2.87 -8.54
CA PRO A 43 18.54 3.19 -7.61
C PRO A 43 18.14 2.97 -6.15
N ARG A 44 19.07 2.44 -5.34
CA ARG A 44 18.82 2.05 -3.94
C ARG A 44 18.19 3.17 -3.11
N THR A 45 18.66 4.40 -3.27
CA THR A 45 18.11 5.58 -2.57
C THR A 45 16.65 5.82 -2.92
N GLN A 46 16.28 5.72 -4.19
CA GLN A 46 14.90 5.87 -4.65
C GLN A 46 14.02 4.70 -4.18
N ALA A 47 14.55 3.47 -4.16
CA ALA A 47 13.83 2.30 -3.65
C ALA A 47 13.52 2.44 -2.15
N ILE A 48 14.49 2.89 -1.36
CA ILE A 48 14.31 3.16 0.09
C ILE A 48 13.27 4.26 0.29
N LEU A 49 13.38 5.39 -0.41
CA LEU A 49 12.39 6.48 -0.31
C LEU A 49 10.98 6.02 -0.67
N ASN A 50 10.85 5.19 -1.71
CA ASN A 50 9.57 4.59 -2.08
C ASN A 50 9.05 3.62 -1.03
N GLY A 51 9.91 2.84 -0.38
CA GLY A 51 9.57 1.97 0.74
C GLY A 51 9.02 2.77 1.93
N VAL A 52 9.74 3.82 2.34
CA VAL A 52 9.31 4.71 3.44
C VAL A 52 8.00 5.42 3.09
N GLY A 53 7.86 5.94 1.87
CA GLY A 53 6.61 6.54 1.41
C GLY A 53 5.45 5.54 1.39
N SER A 54 5.70 4.30 1.00
CA SER A 54 4.71 3.21 1.04
C SER A 54 4.28 2.88 2.46
N PHE A 55 5.24 2.84 3.39
CA PHE A 55 4.96 2.65 4.82
C PHE A 55 4.03 3.76 5.33
N LEU A 56 4.38 5.03 5.12
CA LEU A 56 3.56 6.15 5.60
C LEU A 56 2.16 6.15 4.99
N ALA A 57 2.06 5.89 3.69
CA ALA A 57 0.77 5.85 3.00
C ALA A 57 -0.10 4.68 3.47
N ALA A 58 0.47 3.47 3.63
CA ALA A 58 -0.24 2.32 4.16
C ALA A 58 -0.62 2.51 5.63
N TRP A 59 0.25 3.14 6.43
CA TRP A 59 -0.03 3.42 7.82
C TRP A 59 -1.22 4.37 7.96
N LEU A 60 -1.23 5.47 7.21
CA LEU A 60 -2.36 6.39 7.16
C LEU A 60 -3.64 5.66 6.71
N TYR A 61 -3.55 4.83 5.68
CA TYR A 61 -4.67 4.04 5.17
C TYR A 61 -5.27 3.12 6.24
N PHE A 62 -4.45 2.34 6.95
CA PHE A 62 -4.92 1.45 8.01
C PHE A 62 -5.48 2.21 9.22
N VAL A 63 -4.89 3.36 9.58
CA VAL A 63 -5.41 4.22 10.66
C VAL A 63 -6.77 4.81 10.30
N LEU A 64 -6.96 5.25 9.05
CA LEU A 64 -8.24 5.78 8.57
C LEU A 64 -9.32 4.69 8.50
N LEU A 65 -8.96 3.47 8.07
CA LEU A 65 -9.88 2.34 8.09
C LEU A 65 -10.37 2.01 9.49
N GLU A 66 -9.46 1.94 10.46
CA GLU A 66 -9.79 1.68 11.86
C GLU A 66 -10.70 2.78 12.44
N ARG A 67 -10.38 4.05 12.17
CA ARG A 67 -11.21 5.17 12.64
C ARG A 67 -12.63 5.17 12.06
N THR A 68 -12.79 4.62 10.87
CA THR A 68 -14.09 4.59 10.17
C THR A 68 -14.82 3.27 10.30
N ASP A 69 -14.28 2.29 11.04
CA ASP A 69 -14.88 0.97 11.27
C ASP A 69 -16.13 1.01 12.20
N ASN A 70 -16.72 2.19 12.38
CA ASN A 70 -17.92 2.38 13.20
C ASN A 70 -19.18 2.31 12.33
N ARG A 71 -20.29 1.76 12.87
CA ARG A 71 -21.53 1.50 12.10
C ARG A 71 -22.14 2.76 11.44
N GLN A 72 -21.90 3.95 12.00
CA GLN A 72 -22.45 5.21 11.49
C GLN A 72 -21.70 5.75 10.26
N ASP A 73 -20.40 5.48 10.12
CA ASP A 73 -19.56 6.04 9.06
C ASP A 73 -19.28 5.05 7.92
N ARG A 74 -20.21 4.11 7.71
CA ARG A 74 -20.03 2.98 6.77
C ARG A 74 -19.69 3.42 5.35
N ALA A 75 -20.28 4.52 4.87
CA ALA A 75 -19.98 5.07 3.55
C ALA A 75 -18.54 5.59 3.45
N LEU A 76 -18.06 6.28 4.49
CA LEU A 76 -16.67 6.76 4.57
C LEU A 76 -15.69 5.59 4.66
N HIS A 77 -16.03 4.55 5.43
CA HIS A 77 -15.24 3.33 5.51
C HIS A 77 -15.06 2.68 4.14
N TRP A 78 -16.14 2.48 3.39
CA TRP A 78 -16.08 1.91 2.04
C TRP A 78 -15.29 2.79 1.06
N LEU A 79 -15.44 4.12 1.16
CA LEU A 79 -14.68 5.05 0.34
C LEU A 79 -13.19 4.97 0.64
N ILE A 80 -12.81 4.89 1.93
CA ILE A 80 -11.42 4.73 2.33
C ILE A 80 -10.90 3.37 1.88
N LEU A 81 -11.63 2.28 2.13
CA LEU A 81 -11.25 0.93 1.75
C LEU A 81 -10.98 0.81 0.25
N ILE A 82 -11.96 1.17 -0.58
CA ILE A 82 -11.85 1.03 -2.04
C ILE A 82 -10.91 2.10 -2.60
N GLY A 83 -11.14 3.37 -2.25
CA GLY A 83 -10.38 4.49 -2.78
C GLY A 83 -8.92 4.46 -2.37
N GLY A 84 -8.63 4.18 -1.10
CA GLY A 84 -7.27 4.06 -0.59
C GLY A 84 -6.53 2.86 -1.19
N PHE A 85 -7.20 1.72 -1.37
CA PHE A 85 -6.63 0.59 -2.09
C PHE A 85 -6.25 0.98 -3.52
N PHE A 86 -7.17 1.55 -4.28
CA PHE A 86 -6.89 1.98 -5.66
C PHE A 86 -5.79 3.03 -5.74
N LEU A 87 -5.76 4.02 -4.85
CA LEU A 87 -4.71 5.04 -4.81
C LEU A 87 -3.33 4.43 -4.56
N LEU A 88 -3.23 3.52 -3.58
CA LEU A 88 -1.97 2.84 -3.27
C LEU A 88 -1.48 2.01 -4.46
N ILE A 89 -2.37 1.27 -5.13
CA ILE A 89 -1.99 0.46 -6.30
C ILE A 89 -1.68 1.33 -7.52
N ALA A 90 -2.50 2.33 -7.81
CA ALA A 90 -2.31 3.25 -8.94
C ALA A 90 -0.97 4.00 -8.83
N SER A 91 -0.56 4.40 -7.62
CA SER A 91 0.75 5.01 -7.40
C SER A 91 1.91 4.11 -7.82
N ARG A 92 1.75 2.79 -7.66
CA ARG A 92 2.75 1.79 -8.05
C ARG A 92 2.68 1.46 -9.53
N LEU A 93 1.48 1.39 -10.09
CA LEU A 93 1.28 1.26 -11.53
C LEU A 93 1.95 2.42 -12.29
N TYR A 94 1.84 3.64 -11.77
CA TYR A 94 2.53 4.81 -12.34
C TYR A 94 4.06 4.63 -12.34
N ILE A 95 4.63 4.09 -11.26
CA ILE A 95 6.07 3.77 -11.21
C ILE A 95 6.40 2.67 -12.21
N ASP A 96 5.58 1.63 -12.32
CA ASP A 96 5.83 0.55 -13.27
C ASP A 96 5.78 1.06 -14.73
N ILE A 97 4.85 1.95 -15.07
CA ILE A 97 4.80 2.61 -16.39
C ILE A 97 6.07 3.44 -16.63
N ARG A 98 6.50 4.23 -15.64
CA ARG A 98 7.67 5.13 -15.78
C ARG A 98 9.01 4.40 -15.82
N VAL A 99 9.14 3.29 -15.09
CA VAL A 99 10.41 2.54 -14.95
C VAL A 99 10.52 1.45 -16.02
N TYR A 100 9.43 0.73 -16.31
CA TYR A 100 9.44 -0.37 -17.27
C TYR A 100 8.94 0.03 -18.66
N GLY A 101 8.52 1.28 -18.87
CA GLY A 101 8.12 1.79 -20.19
C GLY A 101 6.93 1.05 -20.80
N ILE A 102 6.04 0.50 -19.97
CA ILE A 102 4.80 -0.14 -20.44
C ILE A 102 3.90 0.96 -21.01
N SER A 103 4.07 1.27 -22.29
CA SER A 103 3.10 2.04 -23.07
C SER A 103 1.87 1.15 -23.30
N PHE A 104 0.71 1.59 -22.83
CA PHE A 104 -0.57 1.04 -23.31
C PHE A 104 -0.78 1.39 -24.78
#